data_AF-A0A7Y1VME9-F1
#
_entry.id   AF-A0A7Y1VME9-F1
#
_cell.length_a   1.000
_cell.length_b   1.000
_cell.length_c   1.000
_cell.angle_alpha   90.00
_cell.angle_beta   90.00
_cell.angle_gamma   90.00
#
_symmetry.space_group_name_H-M   'P 1'
#
loop_
_entity.id
_entity.type
_entity.pdbx_description
1 polymer ?
#
loop_
_entity_poly.entity_id
_entity_poly.type
_entity_poly.pdbx_seq_one_letter_code
_entity_poly.pdbx_strand_id
1 'polypeptide(L)'
;LGLPGFSGFVAEMNIFVGAFQHDDKFYRIATIVSVAAIVVTAVYILRVVGIMLMGPIKNEQYISLEKVTWFEKLGILLMLLPIIGIGVAPLWISNMILESLQPFIQVFM
;
A
#
# COMPACT_ATOMS: atom_id res chain seq x y z
N LEU A 1 -1.67 -4.62 2.65
CA LEU A 1 -3.13 -4.93 2.69
C LEU A 1 -3.64 -5.25 1.28
N GLY A 2 -2.91 -4.85 0.22
CA GLY A 2 -3.27 -5.20 -1.14
C GLY A 2 -4.62 -4.67 -1.58
N LEU A 3 -5.04 -3.48 -1.11
CA LEU A 3 -6.33 -2.90 -1.48
C LEU A 3 -6.26 -2.32 -2.89
N PRO A 4 -7.01 -2.87 -3.87
CA PRO A 4 -7.02 -2.32 -5.22
C PRO A 4 -7.51 -0.88 -5.23
N GLY A 5 -6.92 -0.05 -6.10
CA GLY A 5 -7.24 1.37 -6.22
C GLY A 5 -6.39 2.31 -5.36
N PHE A 6 -5.48 1.77 -4.52
CA PHE A 6 -4.48 2.56 -3.78
C PHE A 6 -3.07 2.31 -4.33
N SER A 7 -2.20 3.32 -4.24
CA SER A 7 -0.82 3.29 -4.76
C SER A 7 0.00 2.09 -4.26
N GLY A 8 -0.19 1.70 -3.00
CA GLY A 8 0.50 0.55 -2.41
C GLY A 8 0.21 -0.77 -3.12
N PHE A 9 -1.02 -0.97 -3.61
CA PHE A 9 -1.36 -2.19 -4.36
C PHE A 9 -0.65 -2.25 -5.72
N VAL A 10 -0.56 -1.12 -6.43
CA VAL A 10 0.18 -1.06 -7.70
C VAL A 10 1.65 -1.43 -7.49
N ALA A 11 2.27 -0.88 -6.43
CA ALA A 11 3.66 -1.19 -6.09
C ALA A 11 3.84 -2.67 -5.70
N GLU A 12 2.98 -3.20 -4.82
CA GLU A 12 2.97 -4.61 -4.41
C GLU A 12 2.87 -5.53 -5.63
N MET A 13 1.93 -5.29 -6.55
CA MET A 13 1.76 -6.10 -7.76
C MET A 13 2.98 -6.06 -8.69
N ASN A 14 3.57 -4.89 -8.92
CA ASN A 14 4.79 -4.77 -9.74
C ASN A 14 5.96 -5.57 -9.13
N ILE A 15 6.14 -5.49 -7.81
CA ILE A 15 7.20 -6.22 -7.10
C ILE A 15 6.97 -7.73 -7.21
N PHE A 16 5.76 -8.22 -6.94
CA PHE A 16 5.49 -9.66 -6.93
C PHE A 16 5.55 -10.27 -8.32
N VAL A 17 4.98 -9.60 -9.33
CA VAL A 17 5.04 -10.08 -10.72
C VAL A 17 6.49 -10.10 -11.20
N GLY A 18 7.24 -9.03 -10.96
CA GLY A 18 8.66 -8.95 -11.33
C GLY A 18 9.52 -10.00 -10.63
N ALA A 19 9.33 -10.21 -9.33
CA ALA A 19 10.08 -11.20 -8.57
C ALA A 19 9.74 -12.66 -8.99
N PHE A 20 8.49 -12.93 -9.34
CA PHE A 20 8.05 -14.27 -9.76
C PHE A 20 8.54 -14.66 -11.17
N GLN A 21 8.78 -13.68 -12.04
CA GLN A 21 9.32 -13.90 -13.38
C GLN A 21 10.74 -14.47 -13.37
N HIS A 22 11.48 -14.35 -12.26
CA HIS A 22 12.79 -14.97 -12.12
C HIS A 22 12.65 -16.51 -12.13
N ASP A 23 13.42 -17.19 -12.98
CA ASP A 23 13.26 -18.64 -13.21
C ASP A 23 13.76 -19.52 -12.05
N ASP A 24 14.64 -18.98 -11.20
CA ASP A 24 15.15 -19.69 -10.04
C ASP A 24 14.03 -19.98 -9.03
N LYS A 25 13.91 -21.27 -8.68
CA LYS A 25 12.94 -21.81 -7.73
C LYS A 25 13.00 -21.13 -6.37
N PHE A 26 14.19 -20.72 -5.92
CA PHE A 26 14.35 -20.02 -4.65
C PHE A 26 13.55 -18.71 -4.62
N TYR A 27 13.69 -17.88 -5.66
CA TYR A 27 12.98 -16.61 -5.77
C TYR A 27 11.47 -16.78 -5.89
N ARG A 28 11.01 -17.80 -6.62
CA ARG A 28 9.57 -18.10 -6.74
C ARG A 28 8.96 -18.50 -5.38
N ILE A 29 9.64 -19.37 -4.63
CA ILE A 29 9.19 -19.78 -3.29
C ILE A 29 9.17 -18.58 -2.34
N ALA A 30 10.24 -17.79 -2.32
CA ALA A 30 10.33 -16.58 -1.50
C ALA A 30 9.22 -15.57 -1.84
N THR A 31 8.92 -15.39 -3.13
CA THR A 31 7.82 -14.53 -3.59
C THR A 31 6.47 -15.03 -3.10
N ILE A 32 6.18 -16.34 -3.20
CA ILE A 32 4.92 -16.92 -2.70
C ILE A 32 4.75 -16.68 -1.20
N VAL A 33 5.81 -16.94 -0.41
CA VAL A 33 5.81 -16.68 1.03
C VAL A 33 5.58 -15.19 1.33
N SER A 34 6.19 -14.30 0.54
CA SER A 34 6.04 -12.85 0.70
C SER A 34 4.61 -12.39 0.37
N VAL A 35 4.01 -12.90 -0.70
CA VAL A 35 2.61 -12.62 -1.07
C VAL A 35 1.65 -13.10 0.03
N ALA A 36 1.91 -14.27 0.63
CA ALA A 36 1.08 -14.78 1.72
C ALA A 36 1.05 -13.84 2.95
N ALA A 37 2.09 -13.03 3.18
CA ALA A 37 2.13 -12.06 4.26
C ALA A 37 1.04 -10.98 4.15
N ILE A 38 0.54 -10.69 2.94
CA ILE A 38 -0.56 -9.73 2.71
C ILE A 38 -1.82 -10.14 3.49
N VAL A 39 -2.10 -11.44 3.57
CA VAL A 39 -3.27 -11.96 4.29
C VAL A 39 -3.16 -11.64 5.78
N VAL A 40 -1.97 -11.80 6.36
CA VAL A 40 -1.70 -11.44 7.76
C VAL A 40 -1.91 -9.93 7.97
N THR A 41 -1.38 -9.10 7.08
CA THR A 41 -1.59 -7.64 7.13
C THR A 41 -3.07 -7.28 7.03
N ALA A 42 -3.83 -7.93 6.16
CA ALA A 42 -5.26 -7.70 5.99
C ALA A 42 -6.03 -8.01 7.27
N VAL A 43 -5.83 -9.20 7.84
CA VAL A 43 -6.48 -9.60 9.10
C VAL A 43 -6.11 -8.64 10.23
N TYR A 44 -4.83 -8.28 10.35
CA TYR A 44 -4.35 -7.38 11.39
C TYR A 44 -5.02 -6.00 11.30
N ILE A 45 -4.98 -5.35 10.14
CA ILE A 45 -5.55 -4.00 9.97
C ILE A 45 -7.07 -4.04 10.13
N LEU A 46 -7.76 -5.01 9.52
CA LEU A 46 -9.22 -5.13 9.66
C LEU A 46 -9.64 -5.39 11.09
N ARG A 47 -8.87 -6.19 11.85
CA ARG A 47 -9.10 -6.41 13.28
C ARG A 47 -8.96 -5.11 14.06
N VAL A 48 -7.90 -4.34 13.82
CA VAL A 48 -7.68 -3.07 14.52
C VAL A 48 -8.79 -2.06 14.19
N VAL A 49 -9.15 -1.91 12.91
CA VAL A 49 -10.24 -1.03 12.47
C VAL A 49 -11.57 -1.47 13.10
N GLY A 50 -11.87 -2.77 13.12
CA GLY A 50 -13.07 -3.30 13.78
C GLY A 50 -13.11 -2.99 15.27
N ILE A 51 -11.98 -3.11 15.98
CA ILE A 51 -11.89 -2.75 17.40
C ILE A 51 -12.08 -1.23 17.61
N MET A 52 -11.47 -0.40 16.76
CA MET A 52 -11.49 1.06 16.90
C MET A 52 -12.83 1.69 16.53
N LEU A 53 -13.47 1.21 15.46
CA LEU A 53 -14.68 1.84 14.90
C LEU A 53 -15.98 1.14 15.31
N MET A 54 -15.93 -0.17 15.60
CA MET A 54 -17.12 -0.99 15.89
C MET A 54 -17.10 -1.62 17.29
N GLY A 55 -15.99 -1.53 18.02
CA GLY A 55 -15.84 -2.09 19.36
C GLY A 55 -16.42 -1.19 20.46
N PRO A 56 -16.64 -1.73 21.68
CA PRO A 56 -17.07 -0.93 22.82
C PRO A 56 -15.97 0.05 23.25
N ILE A 57 -16.36 1.25 23.64
CA ILE A 57 -15.44 2.27 24.16
C ILE A 57 -14.86 1.77 25.49
N LYS A 58 -13.55 1.52 25.53
CA LYS A 58 -12.88 0.95 26.71
C LYS A 58 -12.54 1.96 27.80
N ASN A 59 -12.44 3.24 27.45
CA ASN A 59 -12.07 4.32 28.36
C ASN A 59 -12.98 5.52 28.13
N GLU A 60 -13.59 6.03 29.19
CA GLU A 60 -14.52 7.17 29.17
C GLU A 60 -13.87 8.44 28.60
N GLN A 61 -12.54 8.59 28.70
CA GLN A 61 -11.80 9.71 28.12
C GLN A 61 -11.90 9.80 26.59
N TYR A 62 -12.21 8.69 25.90
CA TYR A 62 -12.39 8.70 24.45
C TYR A 62 -13.75 9.26 24.02
N ILE A 63 -14.67 9.46 24.96
CA ILE A 63 -16.00 10.04 24.70
C ILE A 63 -15.89 11.56 24.49
N SER A 64 -14.90 12.21 25.12
CA SER A 64 -14.71 13.65 25.07
C SER A 64 -13.65 14.11 24.05
N LEU A 65 -13.43 13.36 22.97
CA LEU A 65 -12.49 13.75 21.92
C LEU A 65 -13.01 14.98 21.16
N GLU A 66 -12.11 15.93 20.92
CA GLU A 66 -12.43 17.09 20.09
C GLU A 66 -12.70 16.68 18.64
N LYS A 67 -13.53 17.47 17.96
CA LYS A 67 -13.83 17.25 16.55
C LYS A 67 -12.61 17.62 15.70
N VAL A 68 -12.36 16.82 14.66
CA VAL A 68 -11.29 17.08 13.70
C VAL A 68 -11.43 18.49 13.09
N THR A 69 -10.34 19.24 13.18
CA THR A 69 -10.22 20.60 12.67
C THR A 69 -10.15 20.61 11.14
N TRP A 70 -10.41 21.76 10.53
CA TRP A 70 -10.45 21.84 9.06
C TRP A 70 -9.07 21.64 8.42
N PHE A 71 -8.00 22.08 9.08
CA PHE A 71 -6.62 21.88 8.62
C PHE A 71 -6.23 20.39 8.63
N GLU A 72 -6.65 19.64 9.65
CA GLU A 72 -6.43 18.19 9.73
C GLU A 72 -7.18 17.46 8.61
N LYS A 73 -8.43 17.84 8.32
CA LYS A 73 -9.17 17.31 7.17
C LYS A 73 -8.45 17.57 5.85
N LEU A 74 -7.94 18.79 5.67
CA LEU A 74 -7.19 19.17 4.47
C LEU A 74 -5.90 18.33 4.35
N GLY A 75 -5.19 18.11 5.46
CA GLY A 75 -4.00 17.25 5.49
C GLY A 75 -4.30 15.81 5.08
N ILE A 76 -5.38 15.22 5.62
CA ILE A 76 -5.84 13.87 5.24
C ILE A 76 -6.17 13.82 3.74
N LEU A 77 -6.89 14.81 3.23
CA LEU A 77 -7.26 14.87 1.81
C LEU A 77 -6.03 15.01 0.90
N LEU A 78 -5.08 15.86 1.29
CA LEU A 78 -3.82 16.06 0.56
C LEU A 78 -3.00 14.78 0.47
N MET A 79 -3.02 13.93 1.50
CA MET A 79 -2.36 12.61 1.45
C MET A 79 -3.16 11.59 0.64
N LEU A 80 -4.49 11.57 0.75
CA LEU A 80 -5.33 10.60 0.02
C LEU A 80 -5.25 10.79 -1.50
N LEU A 81 -5.16 12.05 -1.96
CA LEU A 81 -5.20 12.38 -3.38
C LEU A 81 -4.09 11.69 -4.20
N PRO A 82 -2.79 11.75 -3.85
CA PRO A 82 -1.76 11.00 -4.56
C PRO A 82 -1.90 9.49 -4.36
N ILE A 83 -2.32 9.00 -3.18
CA ILE A 83 -2.46 7.55 -2.96
C ILE A 83 -3.51 6.96 -3.91
N ILE A 84 -4.67 7.61 -4.04
CA ILE A 84 -5.73 7.18 -4.96
C ILE A 84 -5.34 7.48 -6.41
N GLY A 85 -4.82 8.67 -6.69
CA GLY A 85 -4.43 9.08 -8.05
C GLY A 85 -3.43 8.11 -8.68
N ILE A 86 -2.39 7.72 -7.93
CA ILE A 86 -1.42 6.72 -8.38
C ILE A 86 -2.06 5.32 -8.44
N GLY A 87 -2.92 4.99 -7.48
CA GLY A 87 -3.60 3.69 -7.45
C GLY A 87 -4.53 3.45 -8.63
N VAL A 88 -5.20 4.49 -9.12
CA VAL A 88 -6.17 4.42 -10.24
C VAL A 88 -5.47 4.61 -11.59
N ALA A 89 -4.54 5.54 -11.68
CA ALA A 89 -3.82 5.85 -12.92
C ALA A 89 -2.30 5.83 -12.65
N PRO A 90 -1.65 4.65 -12.65
CA PRO A 90 -0.23 4.55 -12.30
C PRO A 90 0.74 4.86 -13.43
N LEU A 91 0.29 4.83 -14.70
CA LEU A 91 1.16 4.78 -15.89
C LEU A 91 2.14 5.96 -15.98
N TRP A 92 1.70 7.18 -15.72
CA TRP A 92 2.54 8.38 -15.72
C TRP A 92 3.76 8.27 -14.77
N ILE A 93 3.54 7.90 -13.50
CA ILE A 93 4.64 7.72 -12.54
C ILE A 93 5.48 6.50 -12.92
N SER A 94 4.85 5.41 -13.36
CA SER A 94 5.59 4.21 -13.77
C SER A 94 6.54 4.51 -14.93
N ASN A 95 6.09 5.26 -15.94
CA ASN A 95 6.91 5.66 -17.08
C ASN A 95 8.03 6.60 -16.67
N MET A 96 7.73 7.60 -15.82
CA MET A 96 8.75 8.52 -15.29
C MET A 96 9.85 7.78 -14.52
N ILE A 97 9.48 6.78 -13.70
CA ILE A 97 10.44 5.93 -12.99
C ILE A 97 11.25 5.08 -13.99
N LEU A 98 10.60 4.45 -14.96
CA LEU A 98 11.27 3.61 -15.97
C LEU A 98 12.27 4.41 -16.80
N GLU A 99 11.92 5.60 -17.27
CA GLU A 99 12.85 6.51 -17.97
C GLU A 99 14.07 6.85 -17.12
N SER A 100 13.87 7.06 -15.82
CA SER A 100 14.96 7.33 -14.87
C SER A 100 15.84 6.10 -14.61
N LEU A 101 15.27 4.89 -14.69
CA LEU A 101 15.98 3.63 -14.45
C LEU A 101 16.66 3.05 -15.70
N GLN A 102 16.20 3.40 -16.91
CA GLN A 102 16.72 2.90 -18.19
C GLN A 102 18.26 2.97 -18.29
N PRO A 103 18.93 4.08 -17.95
CA PRO A 103 20.39 4.18 -18.06
C PRO A 103 21.11 3.16 -17.17
N PHE A 104 20.55 2.82 -16.01
CA PHE A 104 21.15 1.84 -15.10
C PHE A 104 20.94 0.42 -15.62
N ILE A 105 19.73 0.11 -16.07
CA ILE A 105 19.38 -1.23 -16.56
C ILE A 105 20.21 -1.57 -17.81
N GLN A 106 20.43 -0.61 -18.72
CA GLN A 106 21.25 -0.79 -19.92
C GLN A 106 22.74 -1.05 -19.63
N VAL A 107 23.25 -0.64 -18.47
CA VAL A 107 24.63 -0.92 -18.06
C VAL A 107 24.78 -2.36 -17.53
N PHE A 108 23.71 -2.96 -17.04
CA PHE A 108 23.70 -4.31 -16.47
C PHE A 108 23.16 -5.40 -17.42
N MET A 109 22.58 -5.02 -18.56
CA MET A 109 22.21 -5.92 -19.67
C MET A 109 23.33 -5.99 -20.72
#